data_AF-R5Z4R9-F1
#
_entry.id   AF-R5Z4R9-F1
#
_cell.length_a   1.000
_cell.length_b   1.000
_cell.length_c   1.000
_cell.angle_alpha   90.00
_cell.angle_beta   90.00
_cell.angle_gamma   90.00
#
_symmetry.space_group_name_H-M   'P 1'
#
loop_
_entity.id
_entity.type
_entity.pdbx_description
1 polymer ?
#
loop_
_entity_poly.entity_id
_entity_poly.type
_entity_poly.pdbx_seq_one_letter_code
_entity_poly.pdbx_strand_id
1 'polypeptide(L)' 'MNVKVGKKVTIKVMATLVAKVTYKSSNKKIVTVMDKGVVKGVKKGKATITVKANGKTVKVKVAVK' A
#
# COMPACT_ATOMS: atom_id res chain seq x y z
N MET A 1 -7.12 -1.12 7.71
CA MET A 1 -6.11 -2.19 7.89
C MET A 1 -5.04 -1.70 8.86
N ASN A 2 -4.66 -2.53 9.84
CA ASN A 2 -3.67 -2.15 10.86
C ASN A 2 -2.35 -2.87 10.60
N VAL A 3 -1.26 -2.11 10.49
CA VAL A 3 0.09 -2.63 10.23
C VAL A 3 0.95 -2.32 11.44
N LYS A 4 1.78 -3.26 11.90
CA LYS A 4 2.74 -2.96 12.97
C LYS A 4 3.95 -2.23 12.40
N VAL A 5 4.52 -1.29 13.15
CA VAL A 5 5.78 -0.63 12.78
C VAL A 5 6.85 -1.69 12.44
N GLY A 6 7.52 -1.53 11.31
CA GLY A 6 8.53 -2.46 10.83
C GLY A 6 7.98 -3.68 10.07
N LYS A 7 6.68 -3.99 10.19
CA LYS A 7 6.07 -5.10 9.46
C LYS A 7 5.70 -4.72 8.03
N LYS A 8 5.91 -5.68 7.14
CA LYS A 8 5.49 -5.64 5.74
C LYS A 8 4.14 -6.34 5.64
N VAL A 9 3.24 -5.78 4.86
CA VAL A 9 2.00 -6.44 4.47
C VAL A 9 1.82 -6.33 2.98
N THR A 10 1.52 -7.44 2.34
CA THR A 10 1.40 -7.51 0.89
C THR A 10 -0.05 -7.28 0.51
N ILE A 11 -0.31 -6.26 -0.30
CA ILE A 11 -1.61 -6.12 -0.95
C ILE A 11 -1.57 -7.04 -2.16
N LYS A 12 -2.26 -8.18 -2.06
CA LYS A 12 -2.36 -9.13 -3.16
C LYS A 12 -3.28 -8.52 -4.23
N VAL A 13 -2.68 -7.84 -5.21
CA VAL A 13 -3.40 -7.32 -6.37
C VAL A 13 -3.37 -8.42 -7.43
N MET A 14 -4.43 -9.22 -7.50
CA MET A 14 -4.62 -10.19 -8.58
C MET A 14 -5.17 -9.46 -9.80
N ALA A 15 -4.28 -8.80 -10.55
CA ALA A 15 -4.59 -8.29 -11.88
C ALA A 15 -4.16 -9.34 -12.90
N THR A 16 -5.13 -9.91 -13.63
CA THR A 16 -4.98 -11.13 -14.43
C THR A 16 -4.12 -10.99 -15.70
N LEU A 17 -3.61 -9.81 -16.02
CA LEU A 17 -2.68 -9.57 -17.13
C LEU A 17 -1.80 -8.38 -16.76
N VAL A 18 -0.47 -8.55 -16.64
CA VAL A 18 0.62 -7.53 -16.71
C VAL A 18 0.25 -6.06 -16.43
N ALA A 19 -0.64 -5.81 -15.47
CA ALA A 19 -1.29 -4.53 -15.34
C ALA A 19 -0.31 -3.64 -14.59
N LYS A 20 -0.01 -2.47 -15.16
CA LYS A 20 0.85 -1.48 -14.53
C LYS A 20 0.19 -1.00 -13.24
N VAL A 21 0.53 -1.62 -12.11
CA VAL A 21 -0.03 -1.25 -10.81
C VAL A 21 0.72 -0.02 -10.31
N THR A 22 -0.02 1.07 -10.13
CA THR A 22 0.52 2.32 -9.60
C THR A 22 0.11 2.46 -8.14
N TYR A 23 1.09 2.59 -7.26
CA TYR A 23 0.87 2.76 -5.82
C TYR A 23 1.21 4.20 -5.43
N LYS A 24 0.25 4.89 -4.84
CA LYS A 24 0.45 6.25 -4.32
C LYS A 24 0.20 6.26 -2.82
N SER A 25 1.26 6.41 -2.04
CA SER A 25 1.15 6.60 -0.59
C SER A 25 1.00 8.07 -0.27
N SER A 26 0.04 8.43 0.59
CA SER A 26 -0.11 9.78 1.10
C SER A 26 1.10 10.21 1.94
N ASN A 27 1.67 9.29 2.73
CA ASN A 27 2.78 9.59 3.65
C ASN A 27 3.85 8.48 3.60
N LYS A 28 4.85 8.63 2.72
CA LYS A 28 5.98 7.69 2.58
C LYS A 28 6.79 7.47 3.86
N LYS A 29 6.84 8.48 4.75
CA LYS A 29 7.52 8.43 6.07
C LYS A 29 6.83 7.51 7.08
N ILE A 30 5.53 7.28 6.93
CA ILE A 30 4.72 6.42 7.81
C ILE A 30 4.53 5.05 7.13
N VAL A 31 4.23 5.06 5.83
CA VAL A 31 3.94 3.87 5.04
C VAL A 31 4.57 3.97 3.65
N THR A 32 5.43 3.01 3.33
CA THR A 32 6.11 2.91 2.03
C THR A 32 5.48 1.77 1.22
N VAL A 33 5.40 1.93 -0.10
CA VAL A 33 4.99 0.83 -0.99
C VAL A 33 6.18 0.45 -1.86
N MET A 34 6.51 -0.83 -1.87
CA MET A 34 7.53 -1.46 -2.69
C MET A 34 6.91 -2.15 -3.90
N ASP A 35 7.77 -2.55 -4.84
CA ASP A 35 7.42 -3.39 -5.99
C ASP A 35 6.63 -4.61 -5.59
N LYS A 36 5.69 -5.01 -6.45
CA LYS A 36 4.68 -6.06 -6.23
C LYS A 36 3.62 -5.73 -5.15
N GLY A 37 3.48 -4.47 -4.75
CA GLY A 37 2.43 -4.04 -3.82
C GLY A 37 2.68 -4.37 -2.37
N VAL A 38 3.96 -4.51 -2.00
CA VAL A 38 4.37 -4.74 -0.62
C VAL A 38 4.33 -3.41 0.13
N VAL A 39 3.44 -3.30 1.10
CA VAL A 39 3.29 -2.12 1.95
C VAL A 39 4.10 -2.32 3.22
N LYS A 40 5.05 -1.43 3.51
CA LYS A 40 5.84 -1.44 4.75
C LYS A 40 5.42 -0.30 5.66
N GLY A 41 5.06 -0.63 6.90
CA GLY A 41 4.90 0.36 7.96
C GLY A 41 6.26 0.79 8.49
N VAL A 42 6.57 2.08 8.43
CA VAL A 42 7.86 2.64 8.87
C VAL A 42 7.73 3.32 10.24
N LYS A 43 6.63 4.05 10.47
CA LYS A 43 6.38 4.77 11.74
C LYS A 43 4.93 4.67 12.14
N LYS A 44 4.65 4.76 13.45
CA LYS A 44 3.30 4.89 14.00
C LYS A 44 2.61 6.10 13.37
N GLY A 45 1.37 5.93 12.95
CA GLY A 45 0.60 6.97 12.28
C GLY A 45 -0.40 6.42 11.29
N LYS A 46 -1.25 7.28 10.75
CA LYS A 46 -2.26 6.91 9.76
C LYS A 46 -1.79 7.38 8.38
N ALA A 47 -1.89 6.51 7.39
CA ALA A 47 -1.60 6.83 6.00
C ALA A 47 -2.65 6.18 5.09
N THR A 48 -2.92 6.83 3.96
CA THR A 48 -3.83 6.29 2.95
C THR A 48 -3.01 5.92 1.73
N ILE A 49 -3.18 4.69 1.24
CA ILE A 49 -2.57 4.21 0.00
C ILE A 49 -3.65 4.16 -1.05
N THR A 50 -3.40 4.82 -2.18
CA THR A 50 -4.22 4.70 -3.38
C THR A 50 -3.53 3.73 -4.32
N VAL A 51 -4.18 2.63 -4.62
CA VAL A 51 -3.72 1.61 -5.55
C VAL A 51 -4.54 1.76 -6.83
N LYS A 52 -3.88 1.97 -7.96
CA LYS A 52 -4.51 1.96 -9.29
C LYS A 52 -4.02 0.75 -10.07
N ALA A 53 -4.93 -0.11 -10.52
CA ALA A 53 -4.61 -1.27 -11.34
C ALA A 53 -5.67 -1.41 -12.44
N ASN A 54 -5.24 -1.46 -13.70
CA ASN A 54 -6.11 -1.71 -14.86
C ASN A 54 -7.38 -0.83 -14.87
N GLY A 55 -7.22 0.48 -14.67
CA GLY A 55 -8.33 1.45 -14.60
C GLY A 55 -9.12 1.44 -13.27
N LYS A 56 -9.00 0.40 -12.43
CA LYS A 56 -9.62 0.37 -11.10
C LYS A 56 -8.77 1.11 -10.07
N THR A 57 -9.43 1.94 -9.26
CA THR A 57 -8.79 2.67 -8.16
C THR A 57 -9.31 2.15 -6.84
N VAL A 58 -8.41 1.67 -5.98
CA VAL A 58 -8.70 1.18 -4.63
C VAL A 58 -7.97 2.05 -3.61
N LYS A 59 -8.69 2.54 -2.60
CA LYS A 59 -8.10 3.31 -1.50
C LYS A 59 -8.01 2.43 -0.25
N VAL A 60 -6.80 2.20 0.23
CA VAL A 60 -6.51 1.41 1.43
C VAL A 60 -6.05 2.33 2.54
N LYS A 61 -6.88 2.48 3.58
CA LYS A 61 -6.50 3.17 4.82
C LYS A 61 -5.62 2.24 5.67
N VAL A 62 -4.39 2.64 5.89
CA VAL A 62 -3.38 1.93 6.67
C VAL A 62 -3.10 2.71 7.95
N ALA A 63 -3.42 2.11 9.09
CA ALA A 63 -3.07 2.66 10.38
C ALA A 63 -1.91 1.85 10.97
N VAL A 64 -0.75 2.48 11.07
CA VAL A 64 0.43 1.88 11.67
C VAL A 64 0.36 2.06 13.18
N LYS A 65 0.31 0.93 13.90
CA LYS A 65 0.30 0.86 15.36
C LYS A 65 1.58 0.21 15.89
#